data_AF-A4E8X9-F1
#
_entry.id   AF-A4E8X9-F1
#
_cell.length_a   1.000
_cell.length_b   1.000
_cell.length_c   1.000
_cell.angle_alpha   90.00
_cell.angle_beta   90.00
_cell.angle_gamma   90.00
#
_symmetry.space_group_name_H-M   'P 1'
#
loop_
_entity.id
_entity.type
_entity.pdbx_description
1 polymer ?
#
loop_
_entity_poly.entity_id
_entity_poly.type
_entity_poly.pdbx_seq_one_letter_code
_entity_poly.pdbx_strand_id
1 'polypeptide(L)'
;MYRRRTAAFVGPMAEDALRALGIDTAFIGANGILDGDVSTSNMDEGRIQQLAFSKADTRYLIADSSRIGRRYICPLQSEVGHR
;
A
#
# COMPACT_ATOMS: atom_id res chain seq x y z
N MET A 1 9.17 -13.47 2.17
CA MET A 1 8.10 -14.43 2.50
C MET A 1 7.08 -14.44 1.36
N TYR A 2 6.65 -15.62 0.88
CA TYR A 2 5.63 -15.72 -0.17
C TYR A 2 4.24 -15.97 0.45
N ARG A 3 3.26 -15.13 0.09
CA ARG A 3 1.87 -15.24 0.54
C ARG A 3 1.02 -15.92 -0.53
N ARG A 4 0.73 -17.21 -0.31
CA ARG A 4 -0.01 -18.05 -1.27
C ARG A 4 -1.40 -17.52 -1.65
N ARG A 5 -2.13 -16.92 -0.69
CA ARG A 5 -3.50 -16.43 -0.93
C ARG A 5 -3.57 -15.27 -1.94
N THR A 6 -2.57 -14.40 -1.91
CA THR A 6 -2.50 -13.21 -2.77
C THR A 6 -1.43 -13.34 -3.86
N ALA A 7 -0.73 -14.48 -3.92
CA ALA A 7 0.43 -14.70 -4.78
C ALA A 7 1.48 -13.59 -4.70
N ALA A 8 1.70 -13.02 -3.52
CA ALA A 8 2.57 -11.85 -3.32
C ALA A 8 3.85 -12.20 -2.55
N PHE A 9 4.96 -11.56 -2.90
CA PHE A 9 6.17 -11.55 -2.09
C PHE A 9 6.15 -10.36 -1.15
N VAL A 10 6.42 -10.62 0.14
CA VAL A 10 6.47 -9.60 1.20
C VAL A 10 7.67 -9.80 2.12
N GLY A 11 7.95 -8.80 2.94
CA GLY A 11 9.04 -8.79 3.93
C GLY A 11 10.36 -8.24 3.39
N PRO A 12 11.44 -8.26 4.19
CA PRO A 12 12.63 -7.43 3.96
C PRO A 12 13.26 -7.58 2.57
N MET A 13 13.42 -8.81 2.06
CA MET A 13 14.00 -9.03 0.73
C MET A 13 13.15 -8.44 -0.41
N ALA A 14 11.81 -8.49 -0.28
CA ALA A 14 10.91 -7.92 -1.29
C ALA A 14 10.92 -6.38 -1.20
N GLU A 15 11.01 -5.84 0.01
CA GLU A 15 11.18 -4.40 0.22
C GLU A 15 12.50 -3.90 -0.37
N ASP A 16 13.62 -4.60 -0.15
CA ASP A 16 14.93 -4.22 -0.69
C ASP A 16 14.95 -4.26 -2.22
N ALA A 17 14.36 -5.30 -2.82
CA ALA A 17 14.18 -5.38 -4.26
C ALA A 17 13.37 -4.19 -4.78
N LEU A 18 12.26 -3.84 -4.10
CA LEU A 18 11.42 -2.72 -4.49
C LEU A 18 12.12 -1.36 -4.30
N ARG A 19 12.97 -1.19 -3.28
CA ARG A 19 13.78 0.02 -3.07
C ARG A 19 14.73 0.29 -4.23
N ALA A 20 15.28 -0.75 -4.86
CA ALA A 20 16.21 -0.63 -5.98
C ALA A 20 15.54 -0.28 -7.31
N LEU A 21 14.21 -0.42 -7.44
CA LEU A 21 13.49 -0.16 -8.68
C LEU A 21 13.08 1.31 -8.82
N GLY A 22 13.03 1.81 -10.06
CA GLY A 22 12.26 3.00 -10.41
C GLY A 22 10.80 2.61 -10.60
N ILE A 23 9.87 3.37 -10.02
CA ILE A 23 8.44 3.09 -10.13
C ILE A 23 7.78 4.34 -10.70
N ASP A 24 7.28 4.29 -11.93
CA ASP A 24 6.60 5.43 -12.53
C ASP A 24 5.14 5.53 -12.04
N THR A 25 4.51 4.37 -11.82
CA THR A 25 3.09 4.29 -11.44
C THR A 25 2.85 3.16 -10.45
N ALA A 26 2.13 3.46 -9.36
CA ALA A 26 1.69 2.48 -8.38
C ALA A 26 0.16 2.44 -8.27
N PHE A 27 -0.38 1.23 -8.34
CA PHE A 27 -1.77 0.92 -8.00
C PHE A 27 -1.79 0.16 -6.69
N ILE A 28 -2.37 0.74 -5.65
CA ILE A 28 -2.47 0.13 -4.32
C ILE A 28 -3.92 -0.17 -3.97
N GLY A 29 -4.14 -1.30 -3.29
CA GLY A 29 -5.46 -1.71 -2.81
C GLY A 29 -5.72 -1.22 -1.39
N ALA A 30 -7.00 -1.01 -1.04
CA ALA A 30 -7.40 -0.71 0.33
C ALA A 30 -8.39 -1.73 0.90
N ASN A 31 -8.32 -1.93 2.21
CA ASN A 31 -9.35 -2.65 2.95
C ASN A 31 -10.33 -1.71 3.66
N GLY A 32 -9.88 -0.52 4.06
CA GLY A 32 -10.73 0.50 4.66
C GLY A 32 -10.31 1.90 4.24
N ILE A 33 -11.31 2.74 3.98
CA ILE A 33 -11.15 4.17 3.74
C ILE A 33 -12.07 4.87 4.74
N LEU A 34 -11.50 5.65 5.66
CA LEU A 34 -12.26 6.39 6.68
C LEU A 34 -11.63 7.76 6.86
N ASP A 35 -12.43 8.82 6.71
CA ASP A 35 -12.00 10.22 6.90
C ASP A 35 -10.77 10.62 6.07
N GLY A 36 -10.63 10.02 4.88
CA GLY A 36 -9.47 10.23 4.00
C GLY A 36 -8.28 9.33 4.30
N ASP A 37 -8.27 8.63 5.44
CA ASP A 37 -7.24 7.64 5.75
C ASP A 37 -7.50 6.33 5.02
N VAL A 38 -6.43 5.79 4.43
CA VAL A 38 -6.44 4.48 3.79
C VAL A 38 -5.81 3.46 4.74
N SER A 39 -6.42 2.29 4.84
CA SER A 39 -5.91 1.20 5.68
C SER A 39 -6.00 -0.16 5.00
N THR A 40 -5.05 -1.03 5.33
CA THR A 40 -4.93 -2.42 4.86
C THR A 40 -4.98 -3.40 6.04
N SER A 41 -5.13 -4.68 5.72
CA SER A 41 -5.38 -5.74 6.70
C SER A 41 -4.15 -6.21 7.46
N ASN A 42 -2.94 -6.00 6.92
CA ASN A 42 -1.72 -6.56 7.51
C ASN A 42 -0.49 -5.68 7.24
N MET A 43 0.46 -5.73 8.17
CA MET A 43 1.66 -4.87 8.16
C MET A 43 2.62 -5.17 7.00
N ASP A 44 2.74 -6.44 6.59
CA ASP A 44 3.65 -6.85 5.51
C ASP A 44 3.23 -6.26 4.17
N GLU A 45 1.94 -6.36 3.86
CA GLU A 45 1.34 -5.74 2.68
C GLU A 45 1.38 -4.21 2.78
N GLY A 46 1.11 -3.67 3.97
CA GLY A 46 1.22 -2.24 4.25
C GLY A 46 2.60 -1.69 3.92
N ARG A 47 3.68 -2.38 4.33
CA ARG A 47 5.05 -1.97 4.03
C ARG A 47 5.36 -1.95 2.53
N ILE A 48 4.97 -3.00 1.81
CA ILE A 48 5.19 -3.09 0.36
C ILE A 48 4.41 -1.99 -0.37
N GLN A 49 3.13 -1.81 -0.04
CA GLN A 49 2.29 -0.78 -0.67
C GLN A 49 2.80 0.63 -0.34
N GLN A 50 3.20 0.88 0.91
CA GLN A 50 3.76 2.16 1.34
C GLN A 50 5.03 2.50 0.56
N LEU A 51 5.93 1.53 0.38
CA LEU A 51 7.17 1.72 -0.35
C LEU A 51 6.93 1.91 -1.86
N ALA A 52 5.99 1.16 -2.45
CA ALA A 52 5.59 1.38 -3.83
C ALA A 52 5.02 2.79 -4.01
N PHE A 53 4.15 3.21 -3.09
CA PHE A 53 3.49 4.50 -3.12
C PHE A 53 4.47 5.66 -2.92
N SER A 54 5.48 5.54 -2.04
CA SER A 54 6.46 6.61 -1.82
C SER A 54 7.44 6.79 -2.99
N LYS A 55 7.65 5.73 -3.78
CA LYS A 55 8.56 5.77 -4.95
C LYS A 55 7.85 6.11 -6.26
N ALA A 56 6.52 6.04 -6.30
CA ALA A 56 5.75 6.24 -7.53
C ALA A 56 5.45 7.71 -7.82
N ASP A 57 5.73 8.14 -9.05
CA ASP A 57 5.33 9.47 -9.51
C ASP A 57 3.81 9.59 -9.59
N THR A 58 3.16 8.58 -10.19
CA THR A 58 1.71 8.50 -10.32
C THR A 58 1.11 7.44 -9.41
N ARG A 59 0.07 7.79 -8.67
CA ARG A 59 -0.45 6.98 -7.56
C ARG A 59 -1.96 6.81 -7.67
N TYR A 60 -2.40 5.57 -7.70
CA TYR A 60 -3.82 5.21 -7.79
C TYR A 60 -4.22 4.31 -6.63
N LEU A 61 -5.31 4.70 -5.97
CA LEU A 61 -5.97 3.87 -4.99
C LEU A 61 -7.12 3.10 -5.65
N ILE A 62 -7.11 1.78 -5.50
CA ILE A 62 -8.17 0.91 -6.00
C ILE A 62 -8.93 0.36 -4.79
N ALA A 63 -10.23 0.67 -4.73
CA ALA A 63 -11.12 0.18 -3.71
C ALA A 63 -12.54 0.05 -4.27
N ASP A 64 -13.27 -0.95 -3.80
CA ASP A 64 -14.71 -1.03 -4.02
C ASP A 64 -15.47 -0.16 -3.00
N SER A 65 -16.70 0.21 -3.30
CA SER A 65 -17.49 1.12 -2.46
C SER A 65 -17.75 0.58 -1.05
N SER A 66 -17.71 -0.75 -0.84
CA SER A 66 -17.90 -1.34 0.49
C SER A 66 -16.75 -1.05 1.47
N ARG A 67 -15.63 -0.50 0.98
CA ARG A 67 -14.47 -0.12 1.80
C ARG A 67 -14.61 1.26 2.47
N ILE A 68 -15.55 2.09 1.99
CA ILE A 68 -15.79 3.44 2.51
C ILE A 68 -16.45 3.36 3.89
N GLY A 69 -16.01 4.23 4.81
CA GLY A 69 -16.48 4.26 6.19
C GLY A 69 -15.91 3.14 7.07
N ARG A 70 -14.84 2.46 6.63
CA ARG A 70 -14.22 1.35 7.36
C ARG A 70 -12.76 1.63 7.68
N ARG A 71 -12.30 1.12 8.81
CA ARG A 71 -10.89 1.19 9.23
C ARG A 71 -10.35 -0.21 9.50
N TYR A 72 -9.12 -0.44 9.08
CA TYR A 72 -8.36 -1.66 9.32
C TYR A 72 -7.09 -1.37 10.12
N ILE A 73 -6.42 -2.44 10.55
CA ILE A 73 -5.33 -2.43 11.53
C ILE A 73 -4.13 -1.60 11.05
N CYS A 74 -3.78 -1.65 9.76
CA CYS A 74 -2.58 -1.01 9.25
C CYS A 74 -2.94 0.22 8.41
N PRO A 75 -2.73 1.46 8.91
CA PRO A 75 -2.87 2.65 8.08
C PRO A 75 -1.74 2.72 7.05
N LEU A 76 -2.08 3.12 5.82
CA LEU A 76 -1.14 3.54 4.80
C LEU A 76 -0.95 5.05 4.97
N GLN A 77 0.14 5.46 5.60
CA GLN A 77 0.41 6.88 5.80
C GLN A 77 0.81 7.48 4.47
N SER A 78 0.03 8.41 3.92
CA SER A 78 0.57 9.29 2.90
C SER A 78 1.69 10.10 3.54
N GLU A 79 2.84 10.22 2.88
CA GLU A 79 3.78 11.26 3.25
C GLU A 79 3.05 12.58 3.03
N VAL A 80 2.62 13.22 4.12
CA VAL A 80 2.09 14.59 4.10
C VAL A 80 3.29 15.52 3.83
N GLY A 81 3.74 15.52 2.59
CA GLY A 81 4.55 16.58 2.02
C GLY A 81 3.62 17.54 1.30
N HIS A 82 3.32 18.67 1.93
CA HIS A 82 2.90 19.85 1.19
C HIS A 82 3.85 20.06 0.01
N ARG A 83 3.33 19.96 -1.21
CA ARG A 83 3.81 20.70 -2.37
C ARG A 83 2.63 21.45 -2.94
#